data_AF-A0A4R7KD32-F1
#
_entry.id   AF-A0A4R7KD32-F1
#
_cell.length_a   1.000
_cell.length_b   1.000
_cell.length_c   1.000
_cell.angle_alpha   90.00
_cell.angle_beta   90.00
_cell.angle_gamma   90.00
#
_symmetry.space_group_name_H-M   'P 1'
#
loop_
_entity.id
_entity.type
_entity.pdbx_description
1 polymer ?
#
loop_
_entity_poly.entity_id
_entity_poly.type
_entity_poly.pdbx_seq_one_letter_code
_entity_poly.pdbx_strand_id
1 'polypeptide(L)'
;MNKIRELLKSLNNKWKSLSSAKKIGLIVISAALLATIAVFFMYINRVKYATLFANLDPKDAARVYEKLKSDKADVKIEGNSILVPEDKVDELRMSVLSSDAVPSSGKGWELFDESKFGVTDTEAKVMYQRALEGELSRTISSFEQVEKAIVHLVLPDDSVFARETDNARASVTLKLKNSTRLTPEQVKAIVALISGSVKNLPKENVEVIDANTMVSLTEDLFDGANPSGITSITKQRDIERQFEGQIENNIKDLLGKVFGNDKLSVKVNTDLDFDSKQTTTITYDKNPVIISTHKSMQSSKDSASSNAGSSPIDNQYTPNITNGNNQSSDSSSTEETTNYNVGQTQETVVKAPGEVKRMTVSVLVDGNLSDEDKTTIQNIVSSAIGYDPNRGDQINIEGIPFNPELKQKVQDDLKKIQQEEENQRKIKLYTTIGSVSGGIILLILSLLFIRKSIKKKKEIVEKPNLDVVINDNVIPKQPIAYSPVLEDREEVMDIEKEIRQFASSKPDQVVDLIKTWLAEDER
;
A
#
# COMPACT_ATOMS: atom_id res chain seq x y z
N MET A 1 -76.64 14.08 10.67
CA MET A 1 -76.75 14.63 9.29
C MET A 1 -77.79 15.76 9.14
N ASN A 2 -78.93 15.75 9.85
CA ASN A 2 -80.02 16.71 9.58
C ASN A 2 -79.65 18.20 9.76
N LYS A 3 -78.89 18.57 10.80
CA LYS A 3 -78.41 19.96 11.02
C LYS A 3 -77.63 20.53 9.82
N ILE A 4 -76.85 19.71 9.11
CA ILE A 4 -76.09 20.14 7.91
C ILE A 4 -77.05 20.45 6.76
N ARG A 5 -78.10 19.65 6.57
CA ARG A 5 -79.14 19.88 5.57
C ARG A 5 -79.98 21.13 5.87
N GLU A 6 -80.23 21.44 7.14
CA GLU A 6 -80.90 22.68 7.54
C GLU A 6 -80.02 23.91 7.33
N LEU A 7 -78.73 23.84 7.67
CA LEU A 7 -77.76 24.91 7.37
C LEU A 7 -77.71 25.19 5.86
N LEU A 8 -77.58 24.15 5.02
CA LEU A 8 -77.62 24.26 3.56
C LEU A 8 -78.93 24.86 3.02
N LYS A 9 -80.10 24.46 3.56
CA LYS A 9 -81.39 25.08 3.21
C LYS A 9 -81.45 26.56 3.62
N SER A 10 -80.96 26.91 4.81
CA SER A 10 -80.94 28.30 5.29
C SER A 10 -80.02 29.20 4.46
N LEU A 11 -78.89 28.67 4.00
CA LEU A 11 -77.96 29.32 3.06
C LEU A 11 -78.61 29.53 1.69
N ASN A 12 -79.28 28.52 1.13
CA ASN A 12 -79.97 28.61 -0.16
C ASN A 12 -81.12 29.63 -0.14
N ASN A 13 -81.90 29.68 0.94
CA ASN A 13 -82.98 30.67 1.09
C ASN A 13 -82.42 32.10 1.24
N LYS A 14 -81.36 32.30 2.04
CA LYS A 14 -80.66 33.58 2.15
C LYS A 14 -79.99 34.00 0.83
N TRP A 15 -79.49 33.05 0.04
CA TRP A 15 -78.94 33.30 -1.29
C TRP A 15 -80.01 33.84 -2.24
N LYS A 16 -81.20 33.25 -2.26
CA LYS A 16 -82.30 33.70 -3.13
C LYS A 16 -82.75 35.13 -2.83
N SER A 17 -82.83 35.54 -1.56
CA SER A 17 -83.29 36.88 -1.14
C SER A 17 -82.29 38.04 -1.36
N LEU A 18 -81.06 37.78 -1.81
CA LEU A 18 -80.09 38.85 -2.11
C LEU A 18 -80.35 39.48 -3.49
N SER A 19 -80.16 40.80 -3.62
CA SER A 19 -80.23 41.48 -4.92
C SER A 19 -79.11 41.01 -5.86
N SER A 20 -79.32 41.13 -7.17
CA SER A 20 -78.37 40.63 -8.18
C SER A 20 -76.96 41.21 -8.02
N ALA A 21 -76.83 42.49 -7.66
CA ALA A 21 -75.55 43.12 -7.35
C ALA A 21 -74.85 42.49 -6.13
N LYS A 22 -75.58 42.18 -5.06
CA LYS A 22 -75.03 41.52 -3.86
C LYS A 22 -74.61 40.06 -4.15
N LYS A 23 -75.34 39.35 -5.02
CA LYS A 23 -74.97 38.01 -5.49
C LYS A 23 -73.64 38.02 -6.26
N ILE A 24 -73.48 38.96 -7.21
CA ILE A 24 -72.25 39.11 -8.00
C ILE A 24 -71.06 39.46 -7.09
N GLY A 25 -71.22 40.41 -6.15
CA GLY A 25 -70.17 40.75 -5.20
C GLY A 25 -69.72 39.57 -4.33
N LEU A 26 -70.66 38.74 -3.85
CA LEU A 26 -70.34 37.55 -3.04
C LEU A 26 -69.60 36.48 -3.87
N ILE A 27 -69.97 36.29 -5.15
CA ILE A 27 -69.25 35.41 -6.08
C ILE A 27 -67.82 35.91 -6.27
N VAL A 28 -67.61 37.19 -6.58
CA VAL A 28 -66.27 37.78 -6.78
C VAL A 28 -65.40 37.65 -5.53
N ILE A 29 -65.94 37.93 -4.35
CA ILE A 29 -65.22 37.75 -3.07
C ILE A 29 -64.85 36.28 -2.84
N SER A 30 -65.76 35.34 -3.12
CA SER A 30 -65.47 33.90 -2.98
C SER A 30 -64.41 33.40 -3.98
N ALA A 31 -64.42 33.92 -5.21
CA ALA A 31 -63.43 33.59 -6.22
C ALA A 31 -62.04 34.17 -5.88
N ALA A 32 -61.99 35.41 -5.38
CA ALA A 32 -60.76 36.03 -4.89
C ALA A 32 -60.18 35.22 -3.71
N LEU A 33 -61.01 34.84 -2.72
CA LEU A 33 -60.58 34.03 -1.59
C LEU A 33 -60.02 32.66 -2.03
N LEU A 34 -60.68 31.98 -2.98
CA LEU A 34 -60.20 30.72 -3.54
C LEU A 34 -58.87 30.89 -4.29
N ALA A 35 -58.71 31.99 -5.04
CA ALA A 35 -57.44 32.31 -5.71
C ALA A 35 -56.32 32.58 -4.70
N THR A 36 -56.58 33.32 -3.62
CA THR A 36 -55.60 33.54 -2.55
C THR A 36 -55.21 32.23 -1.86
N ILE A 37 -56.17 31.35 -1.57
CA ILE A 37 -55.90 30.03 -0.99
C ILE A 37 -55.06 29.16 -1.94
N ALA A 38 -55.35 29.18 -3.24
CA ALA A 38 -54.59 28.43 -4.25
C ALA A 38 -53.13 28.93 -4.35
N VAL A 39 -52.92 30.25 -4.39
CA VAL A 39 -51.56 30.85 -4.40
C VAL A 39 -50.81 30.54 -3.10
N PHE A 40 -51.48 30.62 -1.95
CA PHE A 40 -50.89 30.29 -0.65
C PHE A 40 -50.49 28.81 -0.55
N PHE A 41 -51.33 27.90 -1.03
CA PHE A 41 -51.03 26.47 -1.08
C PHE A 41 -49.86 26.16 -2.03
N MET A 42 -49.80 26.85 -3.18
CA MET A 42 -48.68 26.76 -4.12
C MET A 42 -47.37 27.39 -3.58
N TYR A 43 -47.47 28.31 -2.63
CA TYR A 43 -46.31 28.89 -1.94
C TYR A 43 -45.77 27.97 -0.84
N ILE A 44 -46.66 27.35 -0.05
CA ILE A 44 -46.28 26.41 1.02
C ILE A 44 -45.68 25.11 0.45
N ASN A 45 -46.21 24.58 -0.65
CA ASN A 45 -45.76 23.30 -1.22
C ASN A 45 -44.48 23.42 -2.07
N ARG A 46 -43.68 24.49 -1.92
CA ARG A 46 -42.39 24.61 -2.60
C ARG A 46 -41.33 23.81 -1.85
N VAL A 47 -40.86 22.73 -2.48
CA VAL A 47 -39.69 21.98 -2.01
C VAL A 47 -38.48 22.92 -2.01
N LYS A 48 -37.86 23.09 -0.84
CA LYS A 48 -36.57 23.76 -0.72
C LYS A 48 -35.48 22.71 -0.87
N TYR A 49 -34.50 23.00 -1.72
CA TYR A 49 -33.34 22.14 -1.89
C TYR A 49 -32.16 22.73 -1.10
N ALA A 50 -31.43 21.87 -0.41
CA ALA A 50 -30.22 22.19 0.32
C ALA A 50 -29.07 21.27 -0.16
N THR A 51 -27.84 21.76 -0.03
CA THR A 51 -26.64 21.05 -0.52
C THR A 51 -26.34 19.84 0.35
N LEU A 52 -26.41 18.65 -0.24
CA LEU A 52 -26.03 17.40 0.42
C LEU A 52 -24.50 17.28 0.48
N PHE A 53 -23.86 17.45 -0.68
CA PHE A 53 -22.42 17.44 -0.90
C PHE A 53 -22.06 18.51 -1.95
N ALA A 54 -20.94 19.19 -1.74
CA ALA A 54 -20.40 20.19 -2.65
C ALA A 54 -19.04 19.75 -3.17
N ASN A 55 -18.67 20.23 -4.37
CA ASN A 55 -17.37 20.03 -5.00
C ASN A 55 -16.93 18.55 -5.11
N LEU A 56 -17.85 17.67 -5.50
CA LEU A 56 -17.55 16.26 -5.76
C LEU A 56 -16.78 16.08 -7.07
N ASP A 57 -15.85 15.11 -7.10
CA ASP A 57 -15.28 14.60 -8.36
C ASP A 57 -16.41 14.00 -9.25
N PRO A 58 -16.36 14.14 -10.59
CA PRO A 58 -17.39 13.59 -11.47
C PRO A 58 -17.69 12.09 -11.29
N LYS A 59 -16.71 11.26 -10.90
CA LYS A 59 -16.93 9.83 -10.61
C LYS A 59 -17.68 9.60 -9.31
N ASP A 60 -17.34 10.34 -8.27
CA ASP A 60 -18.01 10.23 -6.97
C ASP A 60 -19.40 10.87 -7.00
N ALA A 61 -19.57 11.98 -7.75
CA ALA A 61 -20.88 12.54 -8.06
C ALA A 61 -21.80 11.53 -8.75
N ALA A 62 -21.28 10.73 -9.69
CA ALA A 62 -22.05 9.67 -10.34
C ALA A 62 -22.47 8.56 -9.36
N ARG A 63 -21.55 8.06 -8.51
CA ARG A 63 -21.83 7.05 -7.48
C ARG A 63 -22.89 7.52 -6.48
N VAL A 64 -22.73 8.75 -5.95
CA VAL A 64 -23.68 9.36 -5.02
C VAL A 64 -25.04 9.55 -5.69
N TYR A 65 -25.08 9.99 -6.94
CA TYR A 65 -26.33 10.11 -7.70
C TYR A 65 -27.05 8.77 -7.92
N GLU A 66 -26.33 7.71 -8.28
CA GLU A 66 -26.91 6.36 -8.43
C GLU A 66 -27.49 5.83 -7.11
N LYS A 67 -26.78 6.03 -6.00
CA LYS A 67 -27.25 5.66 -4.65
C LYS A 67 -28.51 6.44 -4.25
N LEU A 68 -28.51 7.77 -4.38
CA LEU A 68 -29.69 8.60 -4.07
C LEU A 68 -30.89 8.27 -4.96
N LYS A 69 -30.66 7.91 -6.22
CA LYS A 69 -31.70 7.45 -7.15
C LYS A 69 -32.26 6.07 -6.76
N SER A 70 -31.43 5.15 -6.26
CA SER A 70 -31.88 3.89 -5.67
C SER A 70 -32.77 4.13 -4.44
N ASP A 71 -32.39 5.08 -3.60
CA ASP A 71 -33.13 5.47 -2.38
C ASP A 71 -34.39 6.33 -2.69
N LYS A 72 -34.67 6.59 -3.97
CA LYS A 72 -35.81 7.39 -4.47
C LYS A 72 -35.85 8.81 -3.89
N ALA A 73 -34.69 9.39 -3.60
CA ALA A 73 -34.56 10.79 -3.29
C ALA A 73 -34.90 11.64 -4.54
N ASP A 74 -35.48 12.82 -4.31
CA ASP A 74 -35.52 13.86 -5.34
C ASP A 74 -34.17 14.58 -5.33
N VAL A 75 -33.51 14.70 -6.49
CA VAL A 75 -32.11 15.12 -6.58
C VAL A 75 -31.95 16.14 -7.69
N LYS A 76 -31.34 17.28 -7.35
CA LYS A 76 -30.97 18.34 -8.29
C LYS A 76 -29.45 18.48 -8.32
N ILE A 77 -28.87 18.58 -9.51
CA ILE A 77 -27.43 18.77 -9.72
C ILE A 77 -27.20 20.22 -10.12
N GLU A 78 -26.28 20.91 -9.43
CA GLU A 78 -25.79 22.25 -9.80
C GLU A 78 -24.26 22.23 -9.81
N GLY A 79 -23.67 22.18 -11.02
CA GLY A 79 -22.23 21.99 -11.18
C GLY A 79 -21.75 20.68 -10.55
N ASN A 80 -20.70 20.76 -9.72
CA ASN A 80 -20.16 19.64 -8.94
C ASN A 80 -20.85 19.47 -7.57
N SER A 81 -22.04 20.05 -7.37
CA SER A 81 -22.80 19.94 -6.11
C SER A 81 -24.11 19.17 -6.32
N ILE A 82 -24.46 18.34 -5.34
CA ILE A 82 -25.69 17.57 -5.29
C ILE A 82 -26.60 18.16 -4.23
N LEU A 83 -27.80 18.56 -4.62
CA LEU A 83 -28.82 19.14 -3.76
C LEU A 83 -30.01 18.18 -3.62
N VAL A 84 -30.56 18.11 -2.41
CA VAL A 84 -31.72 17.29 -2.04
C VAL A 84 -32.71 18.11 -1.20
N PRO A 85 -33.96 17.69 -1.03
CA PRO A 85 -34.91 18.34 -0.14
C PRO A 85 -34.34 18.60 1.26
N GLU A 86 -34.51 19.83 1.77
CA GLU A 86 -33.96 20.32 3.04
C GLU A 86 -34.36 19.43 4.23
N ASP A 87 -35.56 18.83 4.19
CA ASP A 87 -36.10 17.91 5.19
C ASP A 87 -35.41 16.53 5.24
N LYS A 88 -34.61 16.18 4.21
CA LYS A 88 -33.99 14.85 4.07
C LYS A 88 -32.47 14.85 4.00
N VAL A 89 -31.84 16.02 4.16
CA VAL A 89 -30.39 16.18 4.00
C VAL A 89 -29.62 15.20 4.90
N ASP A 90 -29.94 15.13 6.19
CA ASP A 90 -29.16 14.33 7.14
C ASP A 90 -29.44 12.82 7.02
N GLU A 91 -30.68 12.43 6.72
CA GLU A 91 -31.06 11.03 6.42
C GLU A 91 -30.29 10.52 5.18
N LEU A 92 -30.33 11.29 4.09
CA LEU A 92 -29.66 10.94 2.84
C LEU A 92 -28.13 11.02 2.96
N ARG A 93 -27.60 11.95 3.77
CA ARG A 93 -26.17 12.05 4.05
C ARG A 93 -25.69 10.81 4.79
N MET A 94 -26.44 10.36 5.81
CA MET A 94 -26.15 9.12 6.52
C MET A 94 -26.27 7.89 5.60
N SER A 95 -27.29 7.81 4.74
CA SER A 95 -27.46 6.71 3.77
C SER A 95 -26.32 6.61 2.75
N VAL A 96 -25.81 7.75 2.28
CA VAL A 96 -24.65 7.78 1.35
C VAL A 96 -23.36 7.40 2.09
N LEU A 97 -23.10 7.98 3.27
CA LEU A 97 -21.87 7.73 4.05
C LEU A 97 -21.77 6.31 4.64
N SER A 98 -22.91 5.62 4.82
CA SER A 98 -22.96 4.21 5.26
C SER A 98 -22.92 3.20 4.10
N SER A 99 -22.69 3.66 2.87
CA SER A 99 -22.61 2.83 1.66
C SER A 99 -21.24 2.97 0.99
N ASP A 100 -20.88 2.07 0.09
CA ASP A 100 -19.63 2.14 -0.71
C ASP A 100 -19.55 3.38 -1.65
N ALA A 101 -20.56 4.26 -1.65
CA ALA A 101 -20.58 5.52 -2.38
C ALA A 101 -19.95 6.70 -1.62
N VAL A 102 -19.19 6.47 -0.53
CA VAL A 102 -18.44 7.53 0.18
C VAL A 102 -17.45 8.21 -0.80
N PRO A 103 -17.45 9.55 -0.91
CA PRO A 103 -16.48 10.27 -1.73
C PRO A 103 -15.05 9.93 -1.32
N SER A 104 -14.24 9.54 -2.30
CA SER A 104 -12.95 8.87 -2.13
C SER A 104 -11.77 9.77 -2.46
N SER A 105 -11.78 11.01 -1.97
CA SER A 105 -10.64 11.93 -2.08
C SER A 105 -10.28 12.54 -0.72
N GLY A 106 -9.08 12.22 -0.23
CA GLY A 106 -8.39 13.15 0.67
C GLY A 106 -8.11 14.46 -0.07
N LYS A 107 -8.21 15.60 0.62
CA LYS A 107 -7.83 16.89 0.05
C LYS A 107 -6.29 16.92 -0.11
N GLY A 108 -5.81 17.33 -1.28
CA GLY A 108 -4.41 17.61 -1.59
C GLY A 108 -4.12 19.10 -1.44
N TRP A 109 -3.66 19.77 -2.50
CA TRP A 109 -3.38 21.21 -2.49
C TRP A 109 -4.60 22.10 -2.21
N GLU A 110 -5.82 21.58 -2.35
CA GLU A 110 -7.07 22.31 -2.06
C GLU A 110 -7.18 22.72 -0.57
N LEU A 111 -6.30 22.23 0.31
CA LEU A 111 -6.12 22.72 1.68
C LEU A 111 -5.71 24.21 1.75
N PHE A 112 -4.97 24.70 0.76
CA PHE A 112 -4.42 26.06 0.77
C PHE A 112 -5.37 27.11 0.20
N ASP A 113 -6.33 26.70 -0.63
CA ASP A 113 -7.37 27.58 -1.18
C ASP A 113 -8.30 28.11 -0.07
N GLU A 114 -8.53 27.32 0.98
CA GLU A 114 -9.25 27.73 2.22
C GLU A 114 -8.34 28.54 3.17
N SER A 115 -7.61 29.52 2.65
CA SER A 115 -6.67 30.36 3.41
C SER A 115 -7.35 31.15 4.54
N LYS A 116 -7.15 30.69 5.78
CA LYS A 116 -7.54 31.42 7.00
C LYS A 116 -6.48 32.44 7.37
N PHE A 117 -6.89 33.66 7.69
CA PHE A 117 -5.95 34.70 8.14
C PHE A 117 -5.38 34.35 9.53
N GLY A 118 -4.05 34.40 9.67
CA GLY A 118 -3.37 34.17 10.95
C GLY A 118 -2.93 32.73 11.23
N VAL A 119 -2.71 31.89 10.21
CA VAL A 119 -2.08 30.56 10.39
C VAL A 119 -0.66 30.68 10.96
N THR A 120 -0.30 29.74 11.84
CA THR A 120 1.04 29.58 12.39
C THR A 120 1.96 28.76 11.48
N ASP A 121 3.28 28.89 11.63
CA ASP A 121 4.26 28.13 10.84
C ASP A 121 4.10 26.61 11.02
N THR A 122 3.73 26.16 12.21
CA THR A 122 3.48 24.74 12.51
C THR A 122 2.21 24.23 11.82
N GLU A 123 1.13 25.01 11.82
CA GLU A 123 -0.07 24.69 11.03
C GLU A 123 0.22 24.67 9.54
N ALA A 124 1.00 25.63 9.03
CA ALA A 124 1.41 25.67 7.62
C ALA A 124 2.23 24.43 7.22
N LYS A 125 3.18 23.99 8.06
CA LYS A 125 3.91 22.73 7.89
C LYS A 125 2.97 21.51 7.84
N VAL A 126 2.02 21.41 8.77
CA VAL A 126 1.05 20.29 8.80
C VAL A 126 0.11 20.30 7.59
N MET A 127 -0.32 21.49 7.12
CA MET A 127 -1.10 21.61 5.89
C MET A 127 -0.28 21.20 4.66
N TYR A 128 0.99 21.61 4.59
CA TYR A 128 1.91 21.22 3.51
C TYR A 128 2.12 19.71 3.46
N GLN A 129 2.40 19.06 4.60
CA GLN A 129 2.53 17.60 4.67
C GLN A 129 1.25 16.90 4.19
N ARG A 130 0.08 17.33 4.69
CA ARG A 130 -1.21 16.74 4.29
C ARG A 130 -1.53 16.91 2.80
N ALA A 131 -1.22 18.08 2.24
CA ALA A 131 -1.40 18.31 0.81
C ALA A 131 -0.49 17.40 -0.03
N LEU A 132 0.78 17.24 0.38
CA LEU A 132 1.74 16.37 -0.28
C LEU A 132 1.37 14.89 -0.18
N GLU A 133 0.94 14.41 0.99
CA GLU A 133 0.39 13.06 1.20
C GLU A 133 -0.85 12.81 0.31
N GLY A 134 -1.76 13.78 0.23
CA GLY A 134 -2.96 13.72 -0.60
C GLY A 134 -2.65 13.64 -2.10
N GLU A 135 -1.74 14.47 -2.60
CA GLU A 135 -1.34 14.48 -4.02
C GLU A 135 -0.52 13.25 -4.42
N LEU A 136 0.38 12.76 -3.54
CA LEU A 136 1.07 11.49 -3.79
C LEU A 136 0.08 10.32 -3.83
N SER A 137 -0.88 10.29 -2.90
CA SER A 137 -1.95 9.29 -2.89
C SER A 137 -2.80 9.35 -4.16
N ARG A 138 -3.18 10.56 -4.62
CA ARG A 138 -3.91 10.80 -5.88
C ARG A 138 -3.11 10.36 -7.10
N THR A 139 -1.82 10.71 -7.16
CA THR A 139 -0.92 10.38 -8.27
C THR A 139 -0.71 8.87 -8.38
N ILE A 140 -0.42 8.17 -7.27
CA ILE A 140 -0.22 6.72 -7.27
C ILE A 140 -1.54 5.98 -7.57
N SER A 141 -2.68 6.50 -7.10
CA SER A 141 -4.01 5.97 -7.44
C SER A 141 -4.42 6.18 -8.91
N SER A 142 -3.67 6.99 -9.67
CA SER A 142 -3.90 7.15 -11.12
C SER A 142 -3.34 5.98 -11.95
N PHE A 143 -2.45 5.17 -11.37
CA PHE A 143 -1.86 4.01 -12.04
C PHE A 143 -2.89 2.90 -12.26
N GLU A 144 -2.86 2.28 -13.43
CA GLU A 144 -3.91 1.35 -13.87
C GLU A 144 -4.09 0.15 -12.93
N GLN A 145 -3.03 -0.31 -12.28
CA GLN A 145 -3.03 -1.47 -11.39
C GLN A 145 -3.54 -1.13 -9.97
N VAL A 146 -3.56 0.14 -9.59
CA VAL A 146 -3.91 0.63 -8.25
C VAL A 146 -5.40 0.98 -8.21
N GLU A 147 -6.11 0.50 -7.18
CA GLU A 147 -7.48 0.91 -6.88
C GLU A 147 -7.50 2.13 -5.94
N LYS A 148 -6.63 2.11 -4.94
CA LYS A 148 -6.47 3.18 -3.94
C LYS A 148 -5.05 3.14 -3.37
N ALA A 149 -4.42 4.30 -3.23
CA ALA A 149 -3.18 4.46 -2.46
C ALA A 149 -3.43 5.36 -1.24
N ILE A 150 -2.70 5.09 -0.17
CA ILE A 150 -2.59 5.96 1.02
C ILE A 150 -1.10 6.12 1.29
N VAL A 151 -0.63 7.37 1.38
CA VAL A 151 0.76 7.72 1.67
C VAL A 151 0.83 8.43 3.01
N HIS A 152 1.74 7.99 3.88
CA HIS A 152 2.10 8.66 5.12
C HIS A 152 3.56 9.08 5.04
N LEU A 153 3.83 10.35 5.33
CA LEU A 153 5.17 10.93 5.32
C LEU A 153 5.61 11.27 6.75
N VAL A 154 6.91 11.11 7.00
CA VAL A 154 7.59 11.71 8.15
C VAL A 154 8.65 12.64 7.57
N LEU A 155 8.38 13.94 7.64
CA LEU A 155 9.30 14.98 7.19
C LEU A 155 10.22 15.40 8.36
N PRO A 156 11.53 15.60 8.13
CA PRO A 156 12.43 16.09 9.17
C PRO A 156 12.18 17.58 9.46
N ASP A 157 12.49 18.00 10.68
CA ASP A 157 12.42 19.42 11.04
C ASP A 157 13.64 20.20 10.53
N ASP A 158 13.40 21.17 9.67
CA ASP A 158 14.40 22.15 9.23
C ASP A 158 14.78 23.08 10.41
N SER A 159 15.81 22.70 11.17
CA SER A 159 16.40 23.50 12.25
C SER A 159 17.73 24.13 11.82
N VAL A 160 17.81 25.46 11.85
CA VAL A 160 19.05 26.22 11.59
C VAL A 160 20.19 25.97 12.61
N PHE A 161 19.92 25.25 13.69
CA PHE A 161 20.91 24.87 14.71
C PHE A 161 21.38 23.41 14.57
N ALA A 162 20.73 22.59 13.73
CA ALA A 162 21.13 21.22 13.50
C ALA A 162 22.29 21.17 12.49
N ARG A 163 23.37 20.46 12.83
CA ARG A 163 24.50 20.22 11.90
C ARG A 163 24.24 19.07 10.92
N GLU A 164 23.34 18.16 11.29
CA GLU A 164 22.89 17.03 10.49
C GLU A 164 21.35 17.06 10.50
N THR A 165 20.74 16.78 9.35
CA THR A 165 19.28 16.74 9.19
C THR A 165 18.85 15.28 9.04
N ASP A 166 17.87 14.86 9.83
CA ASP A 166 17.33 13.50 9.72
C ASP A 166 16.76 13.23 8.31
N ASN A 167 16.85 11.97 7.88
CA ASN A 167 16.25 11.54 6.62
C ASN A 167 14.74 11.38 6.77
N ALA A 168 14.00 11.89 5.79
CA ALA A 168 12.56 11.66 5.71
C ALA A 168 12.25 10.16 5.57
N ARG A 169 11.01 9.78 5.91
CA ARG A 169 10.49 8.42 5.74
C ARG A 169 9.11 8.45 5.10
N ALA A 170 8.75 7.38 4.39
CA ALA A 170 7.43 7.20 3.80
C ALA A 170 6.93 5.77 3.98
N SER A 171 5.64 5.63 4.31
CA SER A 171 4.92 4.35 4.27
C SER A 171 3.74 4.48 3.30
N VAL A 172 3.62 3.53 2.39
CA VAL A 172 2.64 3.54 1.30
C VAL A 172 1.81 2.27 1.39
N THR A 173 0.51 2.42 1.63
CA THR A 173 -0.44 1.31 1.55
C THR A 173 -1.15 1.34 0.21
N LEU A 174 -1.02 0.28 -0.57
CA LEU A 174 -1.66 0.12 -1.88
C LEU A 174 -2.77 -0.91 -1.81
N LYS A 175 -3.97 -0.54 -2.21
CA LYS A 175 -5.02 -1.50 -2.59
C LYS A 175 -4.93 -1.73 -4.09
N LEU A 176 -4.53 -2.93 -4.49
CA LEU A 176 -4.44 -3.31 -5.91
C LEU A 176 -5.80 -3.80 -6.43
N LYS A 177 -6.06 -3.59 -7.73
CA LYS A 177 -7.27 -4.12 -8.37
C LYS A 177 -7.26 -5.65 -8.40
N ASN A 178 -8.42 -6.26 -8.18
CA ASN A 178 -8.60 -7.73 -8.11
C ASN A 178 -7.79 -8.49 -9.17
N SER A 179 -7.07 -9.53 -8.73
CA SER A 179 -6.20 -10.39 -9.56
C SER A 179 -4.98 -9.73 -10.19
N THR A 180 -4.66 -8.47 -9.86
CA THR A 180 -3.45 -7.77 -10.33
C THR A 180 -2.33 -7.86 -9.30
N ARG A 181 -1.08 -8.03 -9.74
CA ARG A 181 0.14 -7.85 -8.93
C ARG A 181 1.02 -6.80 -9.59
N LEU A 182 1.74 -6.01 -8.79
CA LEU A 182 2.77 -5.10 -9.29
C LEU A 182 4.06 -5.88 -9.60
N THR A 183 4.76 -5.51 -10.67
CA THR A 183 6.11 -6.03 -10.94
C THR A 183 7.15 -5.27 -10.10
N PRO A 184 8.34 -5.85 -9.82
CA PRO A 184 9.40 -5.15 -9.10
C PRO A 184 9.78 -3.80 -9.72
N GLU A 185 9.73 -3.67 -11.04
CA GLU A 185 10.00 -2.43 -11.78
C GLU A 185 8.93 -1.36 -11.51
N GLN A 186 7.65 -1.76 -11.41
CA GLN A 186 6.55 -0.85 -11.07
C GLN A 186 6.66 -0.34 -9.64
N VAL A 187 7.07 -1.21 -8.70
CA VAL A 187 7.31 -0.80 -7.30
C VAL A 187 8.53 0.14 -7.23
N LYS A 188 9.60 -0.14 -7.98
CA LYS A 188 10.76 0.77 -8.10
C LYS A 188 10.36 2.14 -8.66
N ALA A 189 9.44 2.19 -9.62
CA ALA A 189 8.91 3.44 -10.16
C ALA A 189 8.09 4.22 -9.12
N ILE A 190 7.25 3.56 -8.32
CA ILE A 190 6.51 4.17 -7.20
C ILE A 190 7.48 4.77 -6.16
N VAL A 191 8.49 4.00 -5.74
CA VAL A 191 9.50 4.48 -4.78
C VAL A 191 10.31 5.65 -5.35
N ALA A 192 10.72 5.57 -6.62
CA ALA A 192 11.45 6.66 -7.28
C ALA A 192 10.62 7.95 -7.42
N LEU A 193 9.32 7.83 -7.71
CA LEU A 193 8.39 8.97 -7.73
C LEU A 193 8.31 9.64 -6.36
N ILE A 194 8.14 8.86 -5.29
CA ILE A 194 8.01 9.37 -3.93
C ILE A 194 9.32 9.99 -3.44
N SER A 195 10.45 9.29 -3.58
CA SER A 195 11.79 9.78 -3.23
C SER A 195 12.15 11.06 -4.01
N GLY A 196 11.76 11.16 -5.28
CA GLY A 196 11.96 12.37 -6.09
C GLY A 196 11.00 13.53 -5.77
N SER A 197 9.88 13.26 -5.09
CA SER A 197 8.86 14.28 -4.74
C SER A 197 9.01 14.83 -3.32
N VAL A 198 9.82 14.22 -2.47
CA VAL A 198 9.97 14.58 -1.06
C VAL A 198 11.43 14.93 -0.74
N LYS A 199 11.64 16.11 -0.14
CA LYS A 199 12.96 16.58 0.31
C LYS A 199 13.58 15.58 1.30
N ASN A 200 14.85 15.23 1.09
CA ASN A 200 15.64 14.35 1.94
C ASN A 200 15.03 12.94 2.19
N LEU A 201 14.31 12.38 1.20
CA LEU A 201 13.74 11.03 1.28
C LEU A 201 14.58 10.02 0.48
N PRO A 202 15.52 9.29 1.13
CA PRO A 202 16.25 8.20 0.48
C PRO A 202 15.30 7.03 0.16
N LYS A 203 15.60 6.25 -0.88
CA LYS A 203 14.70 5.21 -1.43
C LYS A 203 14.50 4.06 -0.44
N GLU A 204 15.51 3.81 0.37
CA GLU A 204 15.61 2.80 1.42
C GLU A 204 14.64 3.10 2.58
N ASN A 205 14.20 4.36 2.72
CA ASN A 205 13.22 4.81 3.71
C ASN A 205 11.77 4.86 3.18
N VAL A 206 11.51 4.32 1.99
CA VAL A 206 10.17 4.23 1.39
C VAL A 206 9.69 2.78 1.44
N GLU A 207 8.73 2.50 2.30
CA GLU A 207 8.09 1.19 2.39
C GLU A 207 6.76 1.17 1.63
N VAL A 208 6.52 0.13 0.83
CA VAL A 208 5.30 -0.06 0.04
C VAL A 208 4.67 -1.41 0.41
N ILE A 209 3.42 -1.39 0.89
CA ILE A 209 2.69 -2.57 1.37
C ILE A 209 1.45 -2.79 0.48
N ASP A 210 1.21 -4.02 0.03
CA ASP A 210 -0.05 -4.40 -0.60
C ASP A 210 -1.10 -4.79 0.45
N ALA A 211 -2.15 -3.98 0.56
CA ALA A 211 -3.25 -4.17 1.51
C ALA A 211 -4.06 -5.46 1.28
N ASN A 212 -4.00 -6.06 0.08
CA ASN A 212 -4.70 -7.31 -0.20
C ASN A 212 -3.95 -8.54 0.31
N THR A 213 -2.61 -8.46 0.42
CA THR A 213 -1.75 -9.59 0.82
C THR A 213 -1.03 -9.37 2.14
N MET A 214 -0.99 -8.13 2.66
CA MET A 214 -0.22 -7.70 3.82
C MET A 214 1.30 -7.96 3.68
N VAL A 215 1.81 -7.94 2.44
CA VAL A 215 3.22 -8.15 2.12
C VAL A 215 3.89 -6.83 1.77
N SER A 216 5.11 -6.61 2.29
CA SER A 216 5.97 -5.51 1.88
C SER A 216 6.53 -5.79 0.48
N LEU A 217 6.20 -4.93 -0.49
CA LEU A 217 6.67 -5.01 -1.87
C LEU A 217 8.10 -4.45 -2.04
N THR A 218 8.65 -3.85 -0.98
CA THR A 218 9.94 -3.15 -0.97
C THR A 218 11.08 -3.90 -0.31
N GLU A 219 10.79 -4.94 0.48
CA GLU A 219 11.74 -5.64 1.36
C GLU A 219 12.97 -6.19 0.60
N ASP A 220 12.77 -6.78 -0.59
CA ASP A 220 13.85 -7.32 -1.43
C ASP A 220 14.36 -6.36 -2.52
N LEU A 221 13.79 -5.16 -2.62
CA LEU A 221 13.78 -4.38 -3.86
C LEU A 221 15.08 -3.57 -4.10
N PHE A 222 15.76 -3.20 -3.01
CA PHE A 222 16.97 -2.35 -2.99
C PHE A 222 18.21 -3.07 -2.43
N ASP A 223 18.08 -4.32 -1.98
CA ASP A 223 19.16 -5.13 -1.39
C ASP A 223 20.37 -5.29 -2.34
N GLY A 224 20.14 -5.28 -3.66
CA GLY A 224 21.20 -5.29 -4.68
C GLY A 224 22.05 -4.01 -4.79
N ALA A 225 21.73 -2.94 -4.05
CA ALA A 225 22.48 -1.69 -4.05
C ALA A 225 23.48 -1.56 -2.89
N ASN A 226 23.35 -2.39 -1.85
CA ASN A 226 24.26 -2.41 -0.69
C ASN A 226 25.05 -3.74 -0.66
N PRO A 227 26.30 -3.79 -1.18
CA PRO A 227 27.14 -5.00 -1.20
C PRO A 227 27.68 -5.41 0.19
N SER A 228 27.03 -4.95 1.26
CA SER A 228 27.34 -5.19 2.68
C SER A 228 26.09 -5.61 3.48
N GLY A 229 24.92 -5.68 2.84
CA GLY A 229 23.71 -6.26 3.43
C GLY A 229 23.76 -7.78 3.43
N ILE A 230 23.07 -8.40 4.38
CA ILE A 230 22.92 -9.86 4.45
C ILE A 230 22.05 -10.29 3.26
N THR A 231 22.68 -10.65 2.15
CA THR A 231 21.99 -11.34 1.05
C THR A 231 21.29 -12.55 1.64
N SER A 232 19.95 -12.55 1.63
CA SER A 232 19.16 -13.59 2.28
C SER A 232 19.65 -14.97 1.82
N ILE A 233 19.83 -15.92 2.73
CA ILE A 233 20.34 -17.28 2.42
C ILE A 233 19.49 -17.96 1.33
N THR A 234 18.21 -17.58 1.22
CA THR A 234 17.31 -17.89 0.09
C THR A 234 17.82 -17.36 -1.25
N LYS A 235 18.12 -16.07 -1.38
CA LYS A 235 18.65 -15.44 -2.60
C LYS A 235 19.97 -16.07 -3.05
N GLN A 236 20.90 -16.35 -2.12
CA GLN A 236 22.15 -17.05 -2.44
C GLN A 236 21.87 -18.42 -3.08
N ARG A 237 20.97 -19.21 -2.47
CA ARG A 237 20.53 -20.51 -2.99
C ARG A 237 19.76 -20.44 -4.29
N ASP A 238 19.00 -19.37 -4.52
CA ASP A 238 18.29 -19.17 -5.79
C ASP A 238 19.27 -18.79 -6.92
N ILE A 239 20.31 -18.01 -6.64
CA ILE A 239 21.41 -17.73 -7.58
C ILE A 239 22.18 -19.02 -7.90
N GLU A 240 22.54 -19.82 -6.89
CA GLU A 240 23.16 -21.14 -7.07
C GLU A 240 22.30 -22.03 -7.98
N ARG A 241 20.99 -22.15 -7.70
CA ARG A 241 20.05 -22.96 -8.51
C ARG A 241 19.90 -22.45 -9.95
N GLN A 242 19.89 -21.14 -10.16
CA GLN A 242 19.83 -20.56 -11.51
C GLN A 242 21.10 -20.86 -12.29
N PHE A 243 22.28 -20.74 -11.65
CA PHE A 243 23.56 -21.07 -12.24
C PHE A 243 23.68 -22.58 -12.55
N GLU A 244 23.39 -23.45 -11.57
CA GLU A 244 23.31 -24.91 -11.75
C GLU A 244 22.39 -25.27 -12.92
N GLY A 245 21.17 -24.70 -12.95
CA GLY A 245 20.19 -24.93 -14.00
C GLY A 245 20.64 -24.47 -15.39
N GLN A 246 21.37 -23.35 -15.48
CA GLN A 246 21.95 -22.88 -16.74
C GLN A 246 23.02 -23.85 -17.26
N ILE A 247 23.93 -24.31 -16.39
CA ILE A 247 24.97 -25.29 -16.77
C ILE A 247 24.36 -26.65 -17.13
N GLU A 248 23.35 -27.12 -16.37
CA GLU A 248 22.60 -28.34 -16.69
C GLU A 248 21.95 -28.27 -18.07
N ASN A 249 21.32 -27.14 -18.43
CA ASN A 249 20.71 -26.95 -19.74
C ASN A 249 21.74 -26.91 -20.86
N ASN A 250 22.87 -26.21 -20.66
CA ASN A 250 23.97 -26.18 -21.63
C ASN A 250 24.51 -27.60 -21.93
N ILE A 251 24.71 -28.43 -20.89
CA ILE A 251 25.16 -29.82 -21.06
C ILE A 251 24.07 -30.65 -21.77
N LYS A 252 22.79 -30.47 -21.38
CA LYS A 252 21.65 -31.16 -22.01
C LYS A 252 21.52 -30.82 -23.50
N ASP A 253 21.72 -29.57 -23.91
CA ASP A 253 21.63 -29.13 -25.30
C ASP A 253 22.83 -29.56 -26.17
N LEU A 254 23.99 -29.80 -25.55
CA LEU A 254 25.17 -30.34 -26.22
C LEU A 254 25.05 -31.86 -26.44
N LEU A 255 24.84 -32.62 -25.35
CA LEU A 255 24.78 -34.08 -25.41
C LEU A 255 23.44 -34.60 -25.96
N GLY A 256 22.35 -33.85 -25.79
CA GLY A 256 21.03 -34.20 -26.29
C GLY A 256 20.93 -34.29 -27.81
N LYS A 257 21.81 -33.60 -28.55
CA LYS A 257 21.93 -33.73 -30.01
C LYS A 257 22.48 -35.09 -30.47
N VAL A 258 23.16 -35.81 -29.58
CA VAL A 258 23.77 -37.12 -29.84
C VAL A 258 22.91 -38.25 -29.28
N PHE A 259 22.47 -38.12 -28.03
CA PHE A 259 21.75 -39.19 -27.30
C PHE A 259 20.23 -38.99 -27.22
N GLY A 260 19.74 -37.78 -27.45
CA GLY A 260 18.36 -37.35 -27.20
C GLY A 260 18.15 -36.89 -25.76
N ASN A 261 17.48 -35.75 -25.56
CA ASN A 261 17.24 -35.14 -24.24
C ASN A 261 16.51 -36.09 -23.26
N ASP A 262 15.70 -37.02 -23.79
CA ASP A 262 14.95 -38.02 -23.01
C ASP A 262 15.81 -39.14 -22.39
N LYS A 263 17.07 -39.27 -22.83
CA LYS A 263 18.05 -40.31 -22.46
C LYS A 263 19.20 -39.80 -21.60
N LEU A 264 19.09 -38.57 -21.12
CA LEU A 264 20.16 -37.86 -20.44
C LEU A 264 19.64 -37.23 -19.16
N SER A 265 20.29 -37.54 -18.03
CA SER A 265 20.04 -36.87 -16.76
C SER A 265 21.33 -36.20 -16.30
N VAL A 266 21.33 -34.87 -16.30
CA VAL A 266 22.44 -34.04 -15.80
C VAL A 266 22.01 -33.42 -14.49
N LYS A 267 22.86 -33.51 -13.47
CA LYS A 267 22.79 -32.68 -12.26
C LYS A 267 24.11 -31.97 -12.07
N VAL A 268 24.06 -30.66 -11.87
CA VAL A 268 25.19 -29.84 -11.46
C VAL A 268 25.00 -29.46 -10.00
N ASN A 269 26.09 -29.42 -9.24
CA ASN A 269 26.16 -28.72 -7.97
C ASN A 269 27.31 -27.71 -7.99
N THR A 270 27.08 -26.52 -7.44
CA THR A 270 28.07 -25.44 -7.44
C THR A 270 28.17 -24.79 -6.06
N ASP A 271 29.42 -24.56 -5.63
CA ASP A 271 29.80 -23.82 -4.42
C ASP A 271 30.25 -22.41 -4.87
N LEU A 272 29.56 -21.36 -4.46
CA LEU A 272 29.79 -19.97 -4.90
C LEU A 272 30.32 -19.10 -3.75
N ASP A 273 31.34 -18.28 -4.03
CA ASP A 273 31.90 -17.31 -3.08
C ASP A 273 31.09 -16.02 -3.09
N PHE A 274 30.13 -15.89 -2.16
CA PHE A 274 29.38 -14.65 -1.96
C PHE A 274 30.12 -13.61 -1.08
N ASP A 275 31.38 -13.84 -0.71
CA ASP A 275 32.18 -12.90 0.07
C ASP A 275 32.54 -11.64 -0.74
N SER A 276 31.87 -10.52 -0.44
CA SER A 276 32.29 -9.18 -0.88
C SER A 276 33.57 -8.78 -0.14
N LYS A 277 34.68 -8.59 -0.87
CA LYS A 277 36.00 -8.24 -0.29
C LYS A 277 36.56 -7.00 -0.96
N GLN A 278 36.68 -5.91 -0.19
CA GLN A 278 37.43 -4.73 -0.60
C GLN A 278 38.85 -4.80 -0.02
N THR A 279 39.86 -4.69 -0.88
CA THR A 279 41.27 -4.60 -0.48
C THR A 279 41.84 -3.28 -0.97
N THR A 280 42.28 -2.45 -0.03
CA THR A 280 42.97 -1.18 -0.32
C THR A 280 44.46 -1.36 -0.07
N THR A 281 45.24 -1.44 -1.14
CA THR A 281 46.70 -1.53 -1.09
C THR A 281 47.29 -0.14 -1.31
N ILE A 282 47.95 0.40 -0.30
CA ILE A 282 48.69 1.67 -0.39
C ILE A 282 50.17 1.34 -0.58
N THR A 283 50.69 1.61 -1.78
CA THR A 283 52.12 1.46 -2.09
C THR A 283 52.79 2.83 -2.09
N TYR A 284 53.81 2.99 -1.25
CA TYR A 284 54.65 4.20 -1.22
C TYR A 284 55.84 4.05 -2.19
N ASP A 285 56.14 5.11 -2.94
CA ASP A 285 57.34 5.20 -3.75
C ASP A 285 58.59 5.20 -2.84
N LYS A 286 59.65 4.53 -3.32
CA LYS A 286 60.95 4.44 -2.64
C LYS A 286 61.75 5.74 -2.73
N ASN A 287 61.38 6.64 -3.64
CA ASN A 287 62.05 7.93 -3.86
C ASN A 287 61.21 9.09 -3.28
N PRO A 288 61.48 9.55 -2.04
CA PRO A 288 60.82 10.74 -1.50
C PRO A 288 61.22 12.01 -2.26
N VAL A 289 60.24 12.86 -2.57
CA VAL A 289 60.47 14.16 -3.24
C VAL A 289 60.45 15.26 -2.18
N ILE A 290 61.43 16.16 -2.24
CA ILE A 290 61.50 17.34 -1.36
C ILE A 290 60.38 18.31 -1.75
N ILE A 291 59.49 18.64 -0.82
CA ILE A 291 58.41 19.62 -1.04
C ILE A 291 58.77 21.02 -0.55
N SER A 292 59.61 21.13 0.48
CA SER A 292 60.10 22.42 0.97
C SER A 292 61.37 22.22 1.79
N THR A 293 62.36 23.08 1.58
CA THR A 293 63.53 23.22 2.46
C THR A 293 63.52 24.62 3.05
N HIS A 294 63.43 24.73 4.37
CA HIS A 294 63.66 25.96 5.10
C HIS A 294 65.10 25.96 5.61
N LYS A 295 65.90 26.93 5.15
CA LYS A 295 67.30 27.10 5.54
C LYS A 295 67.49 28.45 6.20
N SER A 296 67.65 28.44 7.52
CA SER A 296 67.97 29.62 8.32
C SER A 296 69.48 29.69 8.50
N MET A 297 70.10 30.79 8.06
CA MET A 297 71.53 31.03 8.26
C MET A 297 71.70 32.33 9.04
N GLN A 298 72.18 32.22 10.27
CA GLN A 298 72.52 33.36 11.11
C GLN A 298 74.02 33.55 11.05
N SER A 299 74.48 34.66 10.49
CA SER A 299 75.89 35.06 10.50
C SER A 299 76.04 36.40 11.23
N SER A 300 76.65 36.39 12.41
CA SER A 300 76.98 37.61 13.15
C SER A 300 78.40 38.05 12.84
N LYS A 301 78.55 39.33 12.53
CA LYS A 301 79.83 39.96 12.16
C LYS A 301 80.01 41.25 12.94
N ASP A 302 80.60 41.14 14.13
CA ASP A 302 80.79 42.28 15.01
C ASP A 302 81.94 43.17 14.53
N SER A 303 81.58 44.22 13.80
CA SER A 303 82.48 45.32 13.45
C SER A 303 82.39 46.43 14.50
N ALA A 304 83.42 46.55 15.33
CA ALA A 304 83.49 47.50 16.44
C ALA A 304 83.42 48.96 15.98
N SER A 305 82.22 49.55 15.99
CA SER A 305 81.98 50.98 15.80
C SER A 305 81.65 51.64 17.13
N SER A 306 82.57 52.45 17.63
CA SER A 306 82.47 53.12 18.92
C SER A 306 81.50 54.31 18.87
N ASN A 307 80.26 54.11 19.31
CA ASN A 307 79.36 55.19 19.72
C ASN A 307 78.58 54.77 20.98
N ALA A 308 78.84 55.47 22.09
CA ALA A 308 78.20 55.19 23.36
C ALA A 308 76.75 55.70 23.38
N GLY A 309 75.80 54.80 23.13
CA GLY A 309 74.37 55.00 23.39
C GLY A 309 73.92 54.07 24.50
N SER A 310 73.52 54.62 25.64
CA SER A 310 73.23 53.85 26.86
C SER A 310 72.02 52.92 26.69
N SER A 311 72.25 51.61 26.68
CA SER A 311 71.20 50.67 27.12
C SER A 311 71.17 50.65 28.65
N PRO A 312 70.02 50.85 29.30
CA PRO A 312 69.85 50.36 30.66
C PRO A 312 69.81 48.83 30.64
N ILE A 313 69.87 48.23 31.84
CA ILE A 313 69.86 46.78 32.09
C ILE A 313 71.24 46.13 31.82
N ASP A 314 71.73 45.44 32.84
CA ASP A 314 72.87 44.52 32.90
C ASP A 314 74.30 45.08 32.70
N ASN A 315 74.84 45.67 33.76
CA ASN A 315 76.29 45.87 33.94
C ASN A 315 76.72 45.47 35.36
N GLN A 316 76.47 44.20 35.72
CA GLN A 316 77.06 43.55 36.88
C GLN A 316 77.72 42.24 36.42
N TYR A 317 78.99 42.04 36.80
CA TYR A 317 79.82 40.85 36.50
C TYR A 317 80.44 40.72 35.09
N THR A 318 81.39 41.60 34.73
CA THR A 318 82.68 41.14 34.15
C THR A 318 83.84 42.02 34.61
N PRO A 319 85.03 41.46 34.94
CA PRO A 319 86.19 42.23 35.38
C PRO A 319 87.01 42.81 34.20
N ASN A 320 87.68 43.95 34.46
CA ASN A 320 88.59 44.62 33.53
C ASN A 320 89.67 43.68 32.96
N ILE A 321 89.73 43.56 31.62
CA ILE A 321 90.94 43.18 30.88
C ILE A 321 91.24 44.29 29.87
N THR A 322 92.41 44.91 30.00
CA THR A 322 92.88 46.00 29.12
C THR A 322 93.69 45.48 27.94
N ASN A 323 93.36 45.98 26.74
CA ASN A 323 94.16 45.99 25.51
C ASN A 323 94.81 44.68 25.01
N GLY A 324 94.22 44.08 23.97
CA GLY A 324 94.88 43.08 23.12
C GLY A 324 94.06 42.65 21.90
N ASN A 325 94.36 43.23 20.74
CA ASN A 325 93.86 42.89 19.39
C ASN A 325 92.34 42.78 19.15
N ASN A 326 91.81 43.68 18.31
CA ASN A 326 90.55 43.47 17.59
C ASN A 326 90.66 42.24 16.68
N GLN A 327 90.14 41.09 17.12
CA GLN A 327 89.70 40.03 16.21
C GLN A 327 88.21 40.18 15.95
N SER A 328 87.82 40.30 14.69
CA SER A 328 86.42 40.15 14.27
C SER A 328 86.01 38.70 14.51
N SER A 329 85.09 38.47 15.44
CA SER A 329 84.53 37.14 15.71
C SER A 329 83.38 36.87 14.74
N ASP A 330 83.70 36.24 13.61
CA ASP A 330 82.72 35.75 12.66
C ASP A 330 82.07 34.46 13.24
N SER A 331 80.79 34.52 13.59
CA SER A 331 80.03 33.32 14.00
C SER A 331 78.91 33.04 13.01
N SER A 332 78.79 31.78 12.58
CA SER A 332 77.75 31.35 11.63
C SER A 332 77.07 30.07 12.10
N SER A 333 75.75 30.13 12.31
CA SER A 333 74.88 28.97 12.53
C SER A 333 74.02 28.74 11.29
N THR A 334 73.78 27.48 10.93
CA THR A 334 72.89 27.09 9.83
C THR A 334 71.97 25.99 10.30
N GLU A 335 70.66 26.25 10.27
CA GLU A 335 69.60 25.29 10.54
C GLU A 335 68.87 25.00 9.23
N GLU A 336 68.69 23.72 8.90
CA GLU A 336 68.05 23.29 7.65
C GLU A 336 66.99 22.23 7.94
N THR A 337 65.72 22.58 7.71
CA THR A 337 64.58 21.67 7.82
C THR A 337 64.05 21.35 6.43
N THR A 338 64.14 20.09 6.03
CA THR A 338 63.67 19.61 4.72
C THR A 338 62.49 18.67 4.90
N ASN A 339 61.33 19.09 4.37
CA ASN A 339 60.11 18.29 4.34
C ASN A 339 60.07 17.46 3.06
N TYR A 340 59.75 16.18 3.23
CA TYR A 340 59.61 15.20 2.15
C TYR A 340 58.14 14.83 1.97
N ASN A 341 57.75 14.58 0.73
CA ASN A 341 56.50 13.92 0.39
C ASN A 341 56.82 12.65 -0.40
N VAL A 342 56.14 11.56 -0.07
CA VAL A 342 56.28 10.28 -0.79
C VAL A 342 55.09 10.13 -1.74
N GLY A 343 55.37 9.77 -2.98
CA GLY A 343 54.31 9.37 -3.90
C GLY A 343 53.58 8.16 -3.31
N GLN A 344 52.26 8.23 -3.18
CA GLN A 344 51.43 7.10 -2.79
C GLN A 344 50.56 6.67 -3.98
N THR A 345 50.61 5.39 -4.31
CA THR A 345 49.65 4.75 -5.21
C THR A 345 48.68 3.95 -4.37
N GLN A 346 47.42 4.38 -4.32
CA GLN A 346 46.34 3.66 -3.66
C GLN A 346 45.57 2.86 -4.70
N GLU A 347 45.70 1.55 -4.67
CA GLU A 347 44.85 0.63 -5.42
C GLU A 347 43.72 0.15 -4.52
N THR A 348 42.47 0.24 -4.98
CA THR A 348 41.31 -0.30 -4.26
C THR A 348 40.64 -1.33 -5.15
N VAL A 349 40.86 -2.60 -4.84
CA VAL A 349 40.26 -3.73 -5.53
C VAL A 349 38.99 -4.12 -4.79
N VAL A 350 37.86 -4.07 -5.48
CA VAL A 350 36.57 -4.59 -4.99
C VAL A 350 36.33 -5.92 -5.68
N LYS A 351 36.46 -7.03 -4.94
CA LYS A 351 36.14 -8.37 -5.44
C LYS A 351 34.63 -8.54 -5.48
N ALA A 352 34.08 -8.77 -6.68
CA ALA A 352 32.66 -9.05 -6.84
C ALA A 352 32.31 -10.45 -6.27
N PRO A 353 31.17 -10.60 -5.56
CA PRO A 353 30.66 -11.90 -5.14
C PRO A 353 30.15 -12.71 -6.34
N GLY A 354 30.16 -14.04 -6.22
CA GLY A 354 29.71 -14.99 -7.24
C GLY A 354 30.84 -15.78 -7.94
N GLU A 355 32.06 -15.77 -7.43
CA GLU A 355 33.14 -16.62 -7.96
C GLU A 355 32.86 -18.10 -7.66
N VAL A 356 33.08 -18.99 -8.63
CA VAL A 356 32.92 -20.44 -8.42
C VAL A 356 34.09 -20.96 -7.57
N LYS A 357 33.79 -21.50 -6.38
CA LYS A 357 34.75 -22.18 -5.49
C LYS A 357 34.96 -23.65 -5.84
N ARG A 358 33.92 -24.34 -6.29
CA ARG A 358 33.94 -25.74 -6.75
C ARG A 358 32.70 -26.05 -7.56
N MET A 359 32.85 -26.85 -8.60
CA MET A 359 31.73 -27.42 -9.36
C MET A 359 31.82 -28.95 -9.41
N THR A 360 30.68 -29.61 -9.18
CA THR A 360 30.54 -31.06 -9.32
C THR A 360 29.44 -31.36 -10.33
N VAL A 361 29.80 -32.03 -11.43
CA VAL A 361 28.87 -32.36 -12.51
C VAL A 361 28.69 -33.87 -12.57
N SER A 362 27.45 -34.32 -12.50
CA SER A 362 27.07 -35.73 -12.69
C SER A 362 26.22 -35.87 -13.95
N VAL A 363 26.65 -36.71 -14.88
CA VAL A 363 25.96 -37.00 -16.13
C VAL A 363 25.63 -38.49 -16.19
N LEU A 364 24.34 -38.80 -16.26
CA LEU A 364 23.83 -40.15 -16.48
C LEU A 364 23.28 -40.25 -17.91
N VAL A 365 23.71 -41.28 -18.63
CA VAL A 365 23.26 -41.58 -20.00
C VAL A 365 22.54 -42.94 -20.00
N ASP A 366 21.38 -42.99 -20.66
CA ASP A 366 20.56 -44.20 -20.78
C ASP A 366 21.24 -45.24 -21.72
N GLY A 367 21.77 -46.30 -21.11
CA GLY A 367 22.41 -47.42 -21.80
C GLY A 367 23.70 -47.87 -21.13
N ASN A 368 24.52 -48.64 -21.85
CA ASN A 368 25.86 -49.02 -21.43
C ASN A 368 26.89 -48.25 -22.27
N LEU A 369 27.76 -47.48 -21.63
CA LEU A 369 28.82 -46.70 -22.30
C LEU A 369 30.15 -47.45 -22.25
N SER A 370 30.95 -47.35 -23.31
CA SER A 370 32.36 -47.74 -23.26
C SER A 370 33.18 -46.70 -22.51
N ASP A 371 34.37 -47.08 -22.02
CA ASP A 371 35.29 -46.15 -21.36
C ASP A 371 35.80 -45.05 -22.32
N GLU A 372 35.83 -45.34 -23.63
CA GLU A 372 36.16 -44.37 -24.69
C GLU A 372 35.04 -43.34 -24.87
N ASP A 373 33.76 -43.76 -24.83
CA ASP A 373 32.60 -42.86 -24.84
C ASP A 373 32.59 -41.98 -23.58
N LYS A 374 32.83 -42.57 -22.40
CA LYS A 374 32.90 -41.83 -21.13
C LYS A 374 33.97 -40.75 -21.19
N THR A 375 35.18 -41.08 -21.67
CA THR A 375 36.29 -40.14 -21.82
C THR A 375 35.97 -39.02 -22.83
N THR A 376 35.31 -39.37 -23.94
CA THR A 376 34.90 -38.40 -24.97
C THR A 376 33.86 -37.41 -24.43
N ILE A 377 32.83 -37.91 -23.74
CA ILE A 377 31.81 -37.09 -23.07
C ILE A 377 32.44 -36.22 -21.99
N GLN A 378 33.40 -36.74 -21.23
CA GLN A 378 34.12 -35.99 -20.20
C GLN A 378 34.82 -34.77 -20.80
N ASN A 379 35.55 -34.93 -21.90
CA ASN A 379 36.23 -33.83 -22.59
C ASN A 379 35.25 -32.77 -23.12
N ILE A 380 34.09 -33.19 -23.66
CA ILE A 380 33.03 -32.28 -24.13
C ILE A 380 32.45 -31.48 -22.96
N VAL A 381 32.09 -32.16 -21.86
CA VAL A 381 31.53 -31.53 -20.66
C VAL A 381 32.55 -30.58 -20.02
N SER A 382 33.81 -31.00 -19.86
CA SER A 382 34.91 -30.17 -19.34
C SER A 382 35.06 -28.86 -20.11
N SER A 383 34.98 -28.93 -21.45
CA SER A 383 35.09 -27.77 -22.34
C SER A 383 33.86 -26.85 -22.25
N ALA A 384 32.68 -27.43 -22.02
CA ALA A 384 31.41 -26.69 -21.94
C ALA A 384 31.22 -25.92 -20.62
N ILE A 385 31.76 -26.45 -19.51
CA ILE A 385 31.57 -25.87 -18.17
C ILE A 385 32.73 -24.97 -17.71
N GLY A 386 33.86 -24.96 -18.44
CA GLY A 386 35.08 -24.29 -17.97
C GLY A 386 35.68 -25.00 -16.76
N TYR A 387 35.87 -26.33 -16.87
CA TYR A 387 36.45 -27.18 -15.84
C TYR A 387 37.84 -26.71 -15.42
N ASP A 388 38.07 -26.53 -14.11
CA ASP A 388 39.37 -26.19 -13.56
C ASP A 388 39.79 -27.21 -12.46
N PRO A 389 40.86 -28.00 -12.66
CA PRO A 389 41.33 -28.93 -11.64
C PRO A 389 41.92 -28.22 -10.41
N ASN A 390 42.41 -26.98 -10.53
CA ASN A 390 42.96 -26.22 -9.40
C ASN A 390 41.85 -25.73 -8.45
N ARG A 391 40.65 -25.52 -9.00
CA ARG A 391 39.42 -25.24 -8.25
C ARG A 391 38.87 -26.48 -7.52
N GLY A 392 39.36 -27.68 -7.85
CA GLY A 392 38.88 -28.93 -7.28
C GLY A 392 37.56 -29.43 -7.90
N ASP A 393 37.30 -29.06 -9.16
CA ASP A 393 36.13 -29.53 -9.89
C ASP A 393 36.14 -31.04 -10.12
N GLN A 394 34.94 -31.63 -10.20
CA GLN A 394 34.74 -33.06 -10.44
C GLN A 394 33.66 -33.29 -11.51
N ILE A 395 33.90 -34.24 -12.41
CA ILE A 395 32.96 -34.66 -13.45
C ILE A 395 32.84 -36.18 -13.39
N ASN A 396 31.64 -36.67 -13.12
CA ASN A 396 31.31 -38.09 -13.10
C ASN A 396 30.34 -38.41 -14.23
N ILE A 397 30.66 -39.40 -15.06
CA ILE A 397 29.84 -39.84 -16.19
C ILE A 397 29.60 -41.34 -16.08
N GLU A 398 28.33 -41.73 -16.00
CA GLU A 398 27.94 -43.14 -15.94
C GLU A 398 26.86 -43.49 -16.98
N GLY A 399 27.02 -44.67 -17.57
CA GLY A 399 26.00 -45.31 -18.40
C GLY A 399 25.18 -46.26 -17.56
N ILE A 400 23.91 -45.95 -17.36
CA ILE A 400 22.97 -46.81 -16.62
C ILE A 400 21.66 -46.86 -17.42
N PRO A 401 21.12 -48.05 -17.75
CA PRO A 401 19.83 -48.14 -18.43
C PRO A 401 18.71 -47.59 -17.53
N PHE A 402 17.94 -46.62 -18.04
CA PHE A 402 16.86 -45.99 -17.29
C PHE A 402 15.63 -46.91 -17.26
N ASN A 403 14.94 -46.99 -16.12
CA ASN A 403 13.74 -47.84 -15.99
C ASN A 403 12.54 -47.20 -16.74
N PRO A 404 12.03 -47.81 -17.83
CA PRO A 404 10.94 -47.23 -18.62
C PRO A 404 9.58 -47.27 -17.90
N GLU A 405 9.34 -48.26 -17.04
CA GLU A 405 8.06 -48.43 -16.34
C GLU A 405 7.77 -47.26 -15.38
N LEU A 406 8.80 -46.78 -14.69
CA LEU A 406 8.70 -45.61 -13.82
C LEU A 406 8.42 -44.33 -14.62
N LYS A 407 9.10 -44.13 -15.76
CA LYS A 407 8.91 -42.97 -16.62
C LYS A 407 7.48 -42.91 -17.20
N GLN A 408 6.94 -44.06 -17.60
CA GLN A 408 5.58 -44.15 -18.13
C GLN A 408 4.53 -43.92 -17.04
N LYS A 409 4.69 -44.51 -15.85
CA LYS A 409 3.79 -44.31 -14.71
C LYS A 409 3.71 -42.85 -14.27
N VAL A 410 4.85 -42.16 -14.18
CA VAL A 410 4.90 -40.71 -13.84
C VAL A 410 4.20 -39.86 -14.90
N GLN A 411 4.37 -40.15 -16.20
CA GLN A 411 3.65 -39.43 -17.25
C GLN A 411 2.14 -39.67 -17.22
N ASP A 412 1.70 -40.90 -16.93
CA ASP A 412 0.28 -41.22 -16.87
C ASP A 412 -0.39 -40.66 -15.61
N ASP A 413 0.32 -40.59 -14.49
CA ASP A 413 -0.18 -39.93 -13.27
C ASP A 413 -0.21 -38.38 -13.43
N LEU A 414 0.77 -37.77 -14.11
CA LEU A 414 0.71 -36.35 -14.50
C LEU A 414 -0.47 -36.03 -15.42
N LYS A 415 -0.78 -36.89 -16.40
CA LYS A 415 -1.97 -36.74 -17.26
C LYS A 415 -3.27 -36.85 -16.48
N LYS A 416 -3.36 -37.76 -15.49
CA LYS A 416 -4.53 -37.85 -14.59
C LYS A 416 -4.72 -36.56 -13.79
N ILE A 417 -3.66 -36.04 -13.17
CA ILE A 417 -3.71 -34.79 -12.40
C ILE A 417 -4.19 -33.62 -13.29
N GLN A 418 -3.67 -33.50 -14.51
CA GLN A 418 -4.11 -32.47 -15.47
C GLN A 418 -5.58 -32.65 -15.91
N GLN A 419 -6.02 -33.88 -16.13
CA GLN A 419 -7.43 -34.19 -16.45
C GLN A 419 -8.36 -33.93 -15.26
N GLU A 420 -7.92 -34.20 -14.02
CA GLU A 420 -8.64 -33.87 -12.80
C GLU A 420 -8.75 -32.36 -12.60
N GLU A 421 -7.70 -31.58 -12.86
CA GLU A 421 -7.77 -30.12 -12.87
C GLU A 421 -8.73 -29.58 -13.93
N GLU A 422 -8.72 -30.12 -15.16
CA GLU A 422 -9.68 -29.72 -16.18
C GLU A 422 -11.12 -30.07 -15.78
N ASN A 423 -11.32 -31.25 -15.18
CA ASN A 423 -12.64 -31.69 -14.72
C ASN A 423 -13.12 -30.84 -13.53
N GLN A 424 -12.25 -30.48 -12.59
CA GLN A 424 -12.52 -29.51 -11.52
C GLN A 424 -12.94 -28.15 -12.10
N ARG A 425 -12.23 -27.63 -13.11
CA ARG A 425 -12.59 -26.38 -13.80
C ARG A 425 -13.95 -26.48 -14.50
N LYS A 426 -14.22 -27.58 -15.21
CA LYS A 426 -15.51 -27.85 -15.86
C LYS A 426 -16.65 -27.95 -14.83
N ILE A 427 -16.48 -28.69 -13.74
CA ILE A 427 -17.45 -28.82 -12.65
C ILE A 427 -17.74 -27.46 -12.01
N LYS A 428 -16.71 -26.65 -11.72
CA LYS A 428 -16.88 -25.29 -11.17
C LYS A 428 -17.65 -24.37 -12.13
N LEU A 429 -17.45 -24.50 -13.44
CA LEU A 429 -18.19 -23.76 -14.46
C LEU A 429 -19.66 -24.21 -14.53
N TYR A 430 -19.92 -25.53 -14.59
CA TYR A 430 -21.29 -26.07 -14.64
C TYR A 430 -22.09 -25.85 -13.36
N THR A 431 -21.47 -25.88 -12.18
CA THR A 431 -22.15 -25.55 -10.90
C THR A 431 -22.48 -24.07 -10.81
N THR A 432 -21.62 -23.18 -11.32
CA THR A 432 -21.91 -21.74 -11.41
C THR A 432 -23.07 -21.47 -12.39
N ILE A 433 -23.07 -22.11 -13.56
CA ILE A 433 -24.19 -21.99 -14.53
C ILE A 433 -25.49 -22.61 -13.97
N GLY A 434 -25.38 -23.73 -13.25
CA GLY A 434 -26.49 -24.42 -12.60
C GLY A 434 -27.15 -23.60 -11.47
N SER A 435 -26.36 -22.92 -10.65
CA SER A 435 -26.89 -22.03 -9.60
C SER A 435 -27.57 -20.78 -10.17
N VAL A 436 -26.99 -20.15 -11.19
CA VAL A 436 -27.61 -19.01 -11.89
C VAL A 436 -28.93 -19.40 -12.57
N SER A 437 -28.95 -20.52 -13.30
CA SER A 437 -30.17 -21.01 -13.97
C SER A 437 -31.24 -21.47 -12.96
N GLY A 438 -30.86 -22.13 -11.87
CA GLY A 438 -31.76 -22.48 -10.78
C GLY A 438 -32.40 -21.26 -10.11
N GLY A 439 -31.61 -20.20 -9.88
CA GLY A 439 -32.11 -18.91 -9.37
C GLY A 439 -33.16 -18.26 -10.30
N ILE A 440 -32.90 -18.27 -11.61
CA ILE A 440 -33.84 -17.75 -12.62
C ILE A 440 -35.16 -18.55 -12.62
N ILE A 441 -35.10 -19.88 -12.53
CA ILE A 441 -36.29 -20.75 -12.49
C ILE A 441 -37.13 -20.48 -11.23
N LEU A 442 -36.49 -20.33 -10.07
CA LEU A 442 -37.18 -19.95 -8.82
C LEU A 442 -37.86 -18.57 -8.91
N LEU A 443 -37.22 -17.60 -9.56
CA LEU A 443 -37.76 -16.26 -9.78
C LEU A 443 -39.01 -16.31 -10.69
N ILE A 444 -38.96 -17.11 -11.78
CA ILE A 444 -40.09 -17.34 -12.68
C ILE A 444 -41.25 -18.05 -11.96
N LEU A 445 -40.96 -19.07 -11.14
CA LEU A 445 -41.97 -19.76 -10.32
C LEU A 445 -42.64 -18.84 -9.31
N SER A 446 -41.85 -17.98 -8.63
CA SER A 446 -42.35 -16.96 -7.72
C SER A 446 -43.28 -15.96 -8.42
N LEU A 447 -42.88 -15.46 -9.59
CA LEU A 447 -43.72 -14.57 -10.43
C LEU A 447 -45.02 -15.23 -10.90
N LEU A 448 -44.99 -16.52 -11.25
CA LEU A 448 -46.19 -17.30 -11.60
C LEU A 448 -47.12 -17.50 -10.40
N PHE A 449 -46.57 -17.75 -9.21
CA PHE A 449 -47.34 -17.91 -7.98
C PHE A 449 -48.05 -16.60 -7.59
N ILE A 450 -47.34 -15.46 -7.65
CA ILE A 450 -47.90 -14.12 -7.43
C ILE A 450 -49.01 -13.82 -8.44
N ARG A 451 -48.81 -14.13 -9.73
CA ARG A 451 -49.85 -13.98 -10.76
C ARG A 451 -51.09 -14.85 -10.53
N LYS A 452 -50.94 -16.04 -9.94
CA LYS A 452 -52.06 -16.94 -9.62
C LYS A 452 -52.92 -16.40 -8.47
N SER A 453 -52.31 -15.80 -7.45
CA SER A 453 -53.02 -15.20 -6.31
C SER A 453 -53.84 -13.95 -6.70
N ILE A 454 -53.40 -13.17 -7.68
CA ILE A 454 -54.11 -11.95 -8.11
C ILE A 454 -55.37 -12.25 -8.96
N LYS A 455 -55.51 -13.47 -9.52
CA LYS A 455 -56.68 -13.86 -10.34
C LYS A 455 -57.92 -14.33 -9.57
N LYS A 456 -57.93 -14.30 -8.23
CA LYS A 456 -59.12 -14.63 -7.41
C LYS A 456 -59.68 -13.42 -6.64
N LYS A 457 -60.29 -12.45 -7.35
CA LYS A 457 -61.35 -11.58 -6.77
C LYS A 457 -62.14 -10.76 -7.82
N LYS A 458 -63.36 -11.24 -8.12
CA LYS A 458 -64.55 -10.61 -8.72
C LYS A 458 -65.70 -11.61 -8.47
N GLU A 459 -66.96 -11.29 -8.10
CA GLU A 459 -67.71 -10.04 -8.01
C GLU A 459 -68.82 -10.12 -6.91
N ILE A 460 -69.22 -8.95 -6.38
CA ILE A 460 -70.57 -8.47 -5.95
C ILE A 460 -71.58 -9.40 -5.22
N VAL A 461 -72.06 -8.98 -4.03
CA VAL A 461 -73.43 -9.23 -3.49
C VAL A 461 -73.91 -8.00 -2.68
N GLU A 462 -75.21 -7.66 -2.75
CA GLU A 462 -75.87 -6.60 -1.97
C GLU A 462 -76.92 -7.14 -0.97
N LYS A 463 -77.35 -6.28 -0.03
CA LYS A 463 -78.15 -6.44 1.23
C LYS A 463 -79.52 -7.16 1.14
N PRO A 464 -80.20 -7.54 2.27
CA PRO A 464 -80.19 -7.00 3.66
C PRO A 464 -79.83 -8.06 4.75
N ASN A 465 -80.11 -7.98 6.08
CA ASN A 465 -81.08 -7.20 6.89
C ASN A 465 -80.71 -7.03 8.42
N LEU A 466 -81.66 -6.51 9.21
CA LEU A 466 -81.71 -6.32 10.70
C LEU A 466 -81.87 -7.65 11.51
N ASP A 467 -81.77 -7.74 12.85
CA ASP A 467 -81.97 -6.75 13.94
C ASP A 467 -81.29 -7.08 15.30
N VAL A 468 -81.04 -6.04 16.14
CA VAL A 468 -81.06 -5.91 17.66
C VAL A 468 -80.42 -7.02 18.56
N VAL A 469 -79.61 -6.72 19.61
CA VAL A 469 -80.01 -6.44 21.03
C VAL A 469 -78.83 -5.78 21.84
N ILE A 470 -79.09 -4.60 22.45
CA ILE A 470 -78.64 -4.04 23.78
C ILE A 470 -77.13 -4.15 24.18
N ASN A 471 -76.40 -3.03 24.32
CA ASN A 471 -76.09 -2.25 25.56
C ASN A 471 -75.44 -3.08 26.70
N ASP A 472 -74.46 -2.60 27.48
CA ASP A 472 -74.24 -1.22 27.93
C ASP A 472 -72.80 -0.90 28.42
N ASN A 473 -72.60 0.36 28.80
CA ASN A 473 -71.56 0.95 29.65
C ASN A 473 -70.25 1.51 29.08
N VAL A 474 -69.90 2.68 29.66
CA VAL A 474 -68.84 3.62 29.30
C VAL A 474 -68.01 3.93 30.55
N ILE A 475 -66.67 3.93 30.45
CA ILE A 475 -65.79 4.70 31.35
C ILE A 475 -64.63 5.31 30.52
N PRO A 476 -64.30 6.62 30.64
CA PRO A 476 -63.28 7.26 29.81
C PRO A 476 -61.90 7.44 30.48
N LYS A 477 -60.85 7.20 29.69
CA LYS A 477 -59.60 7.99 29.55
C LYS A 477 -58.81 8.42 30.80
N GLN A 478 -57.54 7.98 30.90
CA GLN A 478 -56.42 8.82 31.38
C GLN A 478 -55.12 8.56 30.58
N PRO A 479 -54.19 9.54 30.50
CA PRO A 479 -52.94 9.44 29.75
C PRO A 479 -51.79 8.89 30.61
N ILE A 480 -50.75 8.36 29.97
CA ILE A 480 -49.48 7.99 30.64
C ILE A 480 -48.40 8.97 30.17
N ALA A 481 -47.66 9.52 31.14
CA ALA A 481 -46.60 10.50 30.92
C ALA A 481 -45.25 9.83 30.67
N TYR A 482 -44.32 10.58 30.06
CA TYR A 482 -42.92 10.19 29.98
C TYR A 482 -42.20 10.51 31.30
N SER A 483 -41.27 9.64 31.68
CA SER A 483 -40.16 9.96 32.61
C SER A 483 -38.88 9.27 32.09
N PRO A 484 -37.72 9.95 32.12
CA PRO A 484 -36.48 9.41 31.58
C PRO A 484 -35.79 8.46 32.56
N VAL A 485 -35.06 7.48 32.02
CA VAL A 485 -34.13 6.64 32.78
C VAL A 485 -32.85 6.51 31.95
N LEU A 486 -31.76 6.99 32.53
CA LEU A 486 -30.40 6.57 32.21
C LEU A 486 -30.21 5.16 32.80
N GLU A 487 -29.54 4.25 32.10
CA GLU A 487 -28.32 3.56 32.58
C GLU A 487 -27.79 2.59 31.49
N ASP A 488 -26.64 1.98 31.75
CA ASP A 488 -25.80 1.23 30.82
C ASP A 488 -26.25 -0.21 30.46
N ARG A 489 -25.84 -0.61 29.24
CA ARG A 489 -25.31 -1.93 28.84
C ARG A 489 -25.89 -3.20 29.51
N GLU A 490 -26.87 -3.82 28.85
CA GLU A 490 -27.14 -5.27 28.95
C GLU A 490 -27.11 -5.95 27.56
N GLU A 491 -25.94 -6.44 27.13
CA GLU A 491 -25.83 -7.34 25.94
C GLU A 491 -24.99 -8.63 26.22
N VAL A 492 -24.52 -8.84 27.46
CA VAL A 492 -23.60 -9.95 27.77
C VAL A 492 -24.32 -11.23 28.25
N MET A 493 -25.61 -11.14 28.65
CA MET A 493 -26.30 -12.26 29.33
C MET A 493 -26.73 -13.43 28.44
N ASP A 494 -26.95 -13.25 27.14
CA ASP A 494 -27.47 -14.34 26.30
C ASP A 494 -26.38 -15.32 25.84
N ILE A 495 -25.15 -14.85 25.62
CA ILE A 495 -24.02 -15.69 25.17
C ILE A 495 -23.64 -16.72 26.24
N GLU A 496 -23.62 -16.34 27.54
CA GLU A 496 -23.31 -17.29 28.63
C GLU A 496 -24.36 -18.41 28.74
N LYS A 497 -25.64 -18.08 28.53
CA LYS A 497 -26.73 -19.07 28.52
C LYS A 497 -26.62 -20.02 27.33
N GLU A 498 -26.36 -19.50 26.14
CA GLU A 498 -26.24 -20.30 24.93
C GLU A 498 -25.04 -21.26 25.00
N ILE A 499 -23.89 -20.80 25.51
CA ILE A 499 -22.72 -21.64 25.76
C ILE A 499 -23.01 -22.73 26.82
N ARG A 500 -23.68 -22.41 27.94
CA ARG A 500 -24.08 -23.43 28.93
C ARG A 500 -25.05 -24.46 28.33
N GLN A 501 -26.00 -24.03 27.50
CA GLN A 501 -26.98 -24.92 26.88
C GLN A 501 -26.34 -25.82 25.80
N PHE A 502 -25.35 -25.29 25.06
CA PHE A 502 -24.54 -26.08 24.13
C PHE A 502 -23.69 -27.12 24.88
N ALA A 503 -22.97 -26.72 25.93
CA ALA A 503 -22.15 -27.63 26.74
C ALA A 503 -22.96 -28.73 27.43
N SER A 504 -24.16 -28.39 27.94
CA SER A 504 -25.05 -29.37 28.58
C SER A 504 -25.74 -30.32 27.59
N SER A 505 -25.82 -29.99 26.30
CA SER A 505 -26.50 -30.82 25.30
C SER A 505 -25.55 -31.69 24.47
N LYS A 506 -24.25 -31.33 24.38
CA LYS A 506 -23.23 -32.06 23.61
C LYS A 506 -21.87 -32.08 24.31
N PRO A 507 -21.74 -32.74 25.48
CA PRO A 507 -20.48 -32.76 26.24
C PRO A 507 -19.30 -33.31 25.45
N ASP A 508 -19.50 -34.36 24.64
CA ASP A 508 -18.43 -35.00 23.85
C ASP A 508 -17.79 -34.04 22.84
N GLN A 509 -18.59 -33.17 22.20
CA GLN A 509 -18.09 -32.18 21.23
C GLN A 509 -17.29 -31.07 21.90
N VAL A 510 -17.64 -30.69 23.14
CA VAL A 510 -16.87 -29.73 23.93
C VAL A 510 -15.55 -30.34 24.40
N VAL A 511 -15.54 -31.61 24.77
CA VAL A 511 -14.31 -32.33 25.14
C VAL A 511 -13.33 -32.41 23.96
N ASP A 512 -13.81 -32.70 22.75
CA ASP A 512 -12.93 -32.72 21.57
C ASP A 512 -12.46 -31.32 21.16
N LEU A 513 -13.25 -30.27 21.37
CA LEU A 513 -12.80 -28.88 21.19
C LEU A 513 -11.67 -28.52 22.17
N ILE A 514 -11.84 -28.87 23.46
CA ILE A 514 -10.84 -28.63 24.51
C ILE A 514 -9.55 -29.42 24.22
N LYS A 515 -9.65 -30.69 23.79
CA LYS A 515 -8.48 -31.48 23.36
C LYS A 515 -7.77 -30.84 22.17
N THR A 516 -8.52 -30.29 21.22
CA THR A 516 -7.94 -29.62 20.04
C THR A 516 -7.16 -28.38 20.47
N TRP A 517 -7.72 -27.54 21.35
CA TRP A 517 -7.02 -26.38 21.90
C TRP A 517 -5.80 -26.77 22.74
N LEU A 518 -5.90 -27.82 23.56
CA LEU A 518 -4.76 -28.29 24.37
C LEU A 518 -3.62 -28.88 23.51
N ALA A 519 -3.94 -29.42 22.33
CA ALA A 519 -2.96 -29.97 21.39
C ALA A 519 -2.35 -28.92 20.44
N GLU A 520 -3.00 -27.76 20.27
CA GLU A 520 -2.47 -26.63 19.50
C GLU A 520 -1.43 -25.83 20.31
N ASP A 521 -1.57 -25.78 21.64
CA ASP A 521 -0.64 -25.09 22.56
C ASP A 521 0.66 -25.88 22.85
N GLU A 522 0.82 -27.11 22.33
CA GLU A 522 2.02 -27.95 22.44
C GLU A 522 2.83 -28.06 21.12
N ARG A 523 2.71 -27.10 20.18
CA ARG A 523 3.38 -27.11 18.87
C ARG A 523 4.23 -25.89 18.52
#